data_AF-A0A642C9Q8-F1
#
_entry.id   AF-A0A642C9Q8-F1
#
_cell.length_a   1.000
_cell.length_b   1.000
_cell.length_c   1.000
_cell.angle_alpha   90.00
_cell.angle_beta   90.00
_cell.angle_gamma   90.00
#
_symmetry.space_group_name_H-M   'P 1'
#
loop_
_entity.id
_entity.type
_entity.pdbx_description
1 polymer ?
#
loop_
_entity_poly.entity_id
_entity_poly.type
_entity_poly.pdbx_seq_one_letter_code
_entity_poly.pdbx_strand_id
1 'polypeptide(L)'
;QKQKLVTLGDNILLFTQNSDKVYSTTIPAGSPSDRLNYGQSWDSKNADLPEGADVTSIIRFADKLYLLTENKKIYNSNDGLTWTEDNVLTPDGATVTNLITSFSNSDGSNHKNVNGIASVIEKDNKKYFSFAEQKETGWNITTSTEVVPAEFPTNNLSADVYATESGTLNAIVVGNTQGLDSKKDKATVVWASEDGKAWIPMEIPSNNNCPKLVDPSIIHYNDAFYICGKETKDDAKGFQKFYTSPTLLVWKGVDRMFMLPGILPPVKLEGGVIQYPYSEFSFKGKEANYTMVVDRNHYIWMVGGQGIDKIWRGRVNKLGFLIQ
;
A
#
# COMPACT_ATOMS: atom_id res chain seq x y z
N GLN A 1 2.61 15.52 5.68
CA GLN A 1 2.22 14.74 6.87
C GLN A 1 2.09 13.28 6.45
N LYS A 2 2.57 12.32 7.23
CA LYS A 2 2.41 10.89 6.91
C LYS A 2 0.93 10.51 7.08
N GLN A 3 0.43 9.62 6.23
CA GLN A 3 -0.98 9.22 6.21
C GLN A 3 -1.13 7.80 5.69
N LYS A 4 -2.22 7.14 6.07
CA LYS A 4 -2.52 5.76 5.67
C LYS A 4 -4.00 5.59 5.40
N LEU A 5 -4.32 5.13 4.20
CA LEU A 5 -5.63 4.59 3.86
C LEU A 5 -5.64 3.09 4.17
N VAL A 6 -6.74 2.63 4.75
CA VAL A 6 -7.04 1.21 4.95
C VAL A 6 -8.52 0.95 4.73
N THR A 7 -8.85 -0.26 4.29
CA THR A 7 -10.22 -0.76 4.29
C THR A 7 -10.51 -1.46 5.62
N LEU A 8 -11.73 -1.30 6.14
CA LEU A 8 -12.21 -1.99 7.33
C LEU A 8 -13.71 -2.24 7.20
N GLY A 9 -14.08 -3.50 6.96
CA GLY A 9 -15.44 -3.87 6.60
C GLY A 9 -15.94 -3.09 5.38
N ASP A 10 -17.04 -2.37 5.56
CA ASP A 10 -17.68 -1.57 4.51
C ASP A 10 -17.14 -0.13 4.43
N ASN A 11 -16.08 0.20 5.16
CA ASN A 11 -15.55 1.55 5.22
C ASN A 11 -14.11 1.63 4.72
N ILE A 12 -13.74 2.83 4.27
CA ILE A 12 -12.37 3.27 4.08
C ILE A 12 -12.06 4.27 5.17
N LEU A 13 -10.93 4.08 5.84
CA LEU A 13 -10.43 4.94 6.89
C LEU A 13 -9.13 5.62 6.43
N LEU A 14 -9.00 6.91 6.72
CA LEU A 14 -7.79 7.71 6.51
C LEU A 14 -7.24 8.13 7.88
N PHE A 15 -6.09 7.56 8.21
CA PHE A 15 -5.29 7.93 9.37
C PHE A 15 -4.25 8.96 8.98
N THR A 16 -4.03 9.94 9.84
CA THR A 16 -3.03 10.99 9.65
C THR A 16 -2.11 11.04 10.86
N GLN A 17 -0.79 11.06 10.63
CA GLN A 17 0.20 11.06 11.70
C GLN A 17 0.04 12.28 12.60
N ASN A 18 0.10 12.07 13.92
CA ASN A 18 -0.04 13.11 14.95
C ASN A 18 -1.39 13.87 14.88
N SER A 19 -2.46 13.19 14.46
CA SER A 19 -3.83 13.70 14.45
C SER A 19 -4.71 12.76 15.28
N ASP A 20 -5.56 13.32 16.12
CA ASP A 20 -6.64 12.62 16.81
C ASP A 20 -7.83 12.35 15.88
N LYS A 21 -7.88 13.00 14.71
CA LYS A 21 -8.93 12.80 13.70
C LYS A 21 -8.62 11.63 12.77
N VAL A 22 -9.61 10.76 12.60
CA VAL A 22 -9.70 9.76 11.54
C VAL A 22 -10.86 10.14 10.63
N TYR A 23 -10.61 10.13 9.32
CA TYR A 23 -11.66 10.36 8.33
C TYR A 23 -12.17 9.03 7.82
N SER A 24 -13.47 8.89 7.63
CA SER A 24 -14.10 7.68 7.14
C SER A 24 -15.08 7.96 6.01
N THR A 25 -15.17 7.04 5.05
CA THR A 25 -16.24 7.02 4.05
C THR A 25 -16.70 5.58 3.84
N THR A 26 -17.99 5.39 3.54
CA THR A 26 -18.54 4.06 3.27
C THR A 26 -18.28 3.68 1.81
N ILE A 27 -17.81 2.45 1.60
CA ILE A 27 -17.61 1.87 0.28
C ILE A 27 -19.00 1.68 -0.36
N PRO A 28 -19.25 2.28 -1.54
CA PRO A 28 -20.53 2.13 -2.24
C PRO A 28 -20.91 0.66 -2.47
N ALA A 29 -22.19 0.38 -2.70
CA ALA A 29 -22.65 -0.98 -3.00
C ALA A 29 -22.12 -1.55 -4.32
N GLY A 30 -21.50 -0.70 -5.17
CA GLY A 30 -20.88 -1.10 -6.43
C GLY A 30 -21.92 -1.19 -7.55
N SER A 31 -22.05 -0.15 -8.37
CA SER A 31 -22.83 -0.17 -9.61
C SER A 31 -22.01 0.34 -10.79
N PRO A 32 -22.17 -0.23 -12.00
CA PRO A 32 -21.65 0.38 -13.24
C PRO A 32 -22.16 1.81 -13.47
N SER A 33 -23.28 2.18 -12.85
CA SER A 33 -23.87 3.53 -12.86
C SER A 33 -23.49 4.39 -11.66
N ASP A 34 -22.53 3.94 -10.84
CA ASP A 34 -22.02 4.74 -9.73
C ASP A 34 -21.56 6.10 -10.25
N ARG A 35 -22.17 7.17 -9.72
CA ARG A 35 -21.84 8.54 -10.09
C ARG A 35 -20.37 8.84 -9.78
N LEU A 36 -19.73 9.60 -10.65
CA LEU A 36 -18.32 10.04 -10.51
C LEU A 36 -18.06 10.87 -9.23
N ASN A 37 -19.10 11.36 -8.55
CA ASN A 37 -18.98 12.12 -7.30
C ASN A 37 -19.01 11.25 -6.02
N TYR A 38 -19.09 9.92 -6.13
CA TYR A 38 -18.93 9.03 -4.97
C TYR A 38 -17.50 9.08 -4.42
N GLY A 39 -17.37 9.19 -3.09
CA GLY A 39 -16.09 9.37 -2.40
C GLY A 39 -15.72 10.82 -2.08
N GLN A 40 -16.62 11.78 -2.32
CA GLN A 40 -16.44 13.19 -1.94
C GLN A 40 -16.90 13.50 -0.51
N SER A 41 -17.70 12.62 0.10
CA SER A 41 -18.21 12.80 1.48
C SER A 41 -17.43 11.92 2.44
N TRP A 42 -16.75 12.58 3.38
CA TRP A 42 -15.97 11.95 4.44
C TRP A 42 -16.42 12.50 5.79
N ASP A 43 -16.69 11.60 6.71
CA ASP A 43 -16.97 11.95 8.10
C ASP A 43 -15.67 12.00 8.88
N SER A 44 -15.50 12.99 9.75
CA SER A 44 -14.39 13.03 10.70
C SER A 44 -14.84 12.51 12.07
N LYS A 45 -14.07 11.61 12.65
CA LYS A 45 -14.26 11.09 14.02
C LYS A 45 -12.96 11.24 14.81
N ASN A 46 -13.07 11.29 16.13
CA ASN A 46 -11.89 11.23 16.99
C ASN A 46 -11.51 9.77 17.23
N ALA A 47 -10.21 9.49 17.23
CA ALA A 47 -9.61 8.20 17.54
C ALA A 47 -8.60 8.36 18.67
N ASP A 48 -8.61 7.41 19.59
CA ASP A 48 -7.69 7.34 20.71
C ASP A 48 -6.43 6.58 20.27
N LEU A 49 -5.66 7.19 19.36
CA LEU A 49 -4.41 6.58 18.89
C LEU A 49 -3.42 6.42 20.05
N PRO A 50 -2.74 5.26 20.16
CA PRO A 50 -1.70 5.07 21.16
C PRO A 50 -0.59 6.11 21.05
N GLU A 51 0.05 6.44 22.18
CA GLU A 51 1.21 7.32 22.18
C GLU A 51 2.33 6.75 21.29
N GLY A 52 2.89 7.59 20.42
CA GLY A 52 3.91 7.18 19.45
C GLY A 52 3.38 6.28 18.33
N ALA A 53 2.07 6.26 18.06
CA ALA A 53 1.49 5.54 16.91
C ALA A 53 2.19 5.88 15.58
N ASP A 54 2.71 4.88 14.87
CA ASP A 54 3.14 5.03 13.48
C ASP A 54 1.99 4.64 12.54
N VAL A 55 1.20 5.62 12.10
CA VAL A 55 0.02 5.35 11.27
C VAL A 55 0.38 4.68 9.94
N THR A 56 1.63 4.79 9.47
CA THR A 56 2.04 4.15 8.21
C THR A 56 2.20 2.64 8.35
N SER A 57 2.37 2.15 9.57
CA SER A 57 2.47 0.72 9.89
C SER A 57 1.12 0.01 9.93
N ILE A 58 0.00 0.73 9.84
CA ILE A 58 -1.32 0.12 9.96
C ILE A 58 -1.53 -0.91 8.86
N ILE A 59 -1.91 -2.12 9.24
CA ILE A 59 -2.33 -3.20 8.34
C ILE A 59 -3.70 -3.70 8.76
N ARG A 60 -4.46 -4.24 7.81
CA ARG A 60 -5.67 -5.01 8.08
C ARG A 60 -5.31 -6.48 8.17
N PHE A 61 -5.84 -7.19 9.15
CA PHE A 61 -5.89 -8.66 9.17
C PHE A 61 -7.32 -9.07 9.55
N ALA A 62 -7.99 -9.80 8.66
CA ALA A 62 -9.41 -10.10 8.76
C ALA A 62 -10.24 -8.81 8.95
N ASP A 63 -10.99 -8.72 10.06
CA ASP A 63 -11.86 -7.62 10.45
C ASP A 63 -11.22 -6.65 11.45
N LYS A 64 -9.90 -6.73 11.65
CA LYS A 64 -9.16 -5.87 12.58
C LYS A 64 -8.03 -5.10 11.90
N LEU A 65 -7.69 -3.98 12.51
CA LEU A 65 -6.48 -3.22 12.21
C LEU A 65 -5.42 -3.51 13.26
N TYR A 66 -4.17 -3.55 12.83
CA TYR A 66 -2.99 -3.65 13.68
C TYR A 66 -2.06 -2.47 13.42
N LEU A 67 -1.44 -1.94 14.48
CA LEU A 67 -0.61 -0.74 14.46
C LEU A 67 0.64 -0.97 15.32
N LEU A 68 1.78 -0.46 14.87
CA LEU A 68 3.02 -0.40 15.64
C LEU A 68 3.25 1.01 16.19
N THR A 69 3.82 1.09 17.39
CA THR A 69 4.26 2.35 18.01
C THR A 69 5.78 2.52 17.92
N GLU A 70 6.26 3.75 18.09
CA GLU A 70 7.70 4.08 18.18
C GLU A 70 8.39 3.26 19.28
N ASN A 71 7.69 3.00 20.39
CA ASN A 71 8.12 2.17 21.51
C ASN A 71 8.02 0.65 21.26
N LYS A 72 7.81 0.23 20.01
CA LYS A 72 7.78 -1.18 19.57
C LYS A 72 6.66 -2.03 20.19
N LYS A 73 5.62 -1.37 20.70
CA LYS A 73 4.37 -2.02 21.13
C LYS A 73 3.39 -2.09 19.97
N ILE A 74 2.61 -3.17 19.95
CA ILE A 74 1.58 -3.41 18.96
C ILE A 74 0.22 -3.17 19.59
N TYR A 75 -0.69 -2.61 18.80
CA TYR A 75 -2.08 -2.40 19.19
C TYR A 75 -2.99 -2.95 18.09
N ASN A 76 -4.18 -3.43 18.47
CA ASN A 76 -5.23 -3.77 17.53
C ASN A 76 -6.50 -2.93 17.75
N SER A 77 -7.33 -2.84 16.71
CA SER A 77 -8.61 -2.13 16.74
C SER A 77 -9.64 -2.83 15.85
N ASN A 78 -10.89 -2.90 16.32
CA ASN A 78 -12.01 -3.45 15.55
C ASN A 78 -12.76 -2.36 14.73
N ASP A 79 -12.57 -1.08 15.08
CA ASP A 79 -13.32 0.05 14.52
C ASP A 79 -12.41 1.14 13.91
N GLY A 80 -11.10 1.05 14.15
CA GLY A 80 -10.11 2.06 13.79
C GLY A 80 -10.13 3.31 14.66
N LEU A 81 -10.91 3.34 15.74
CA LEU A 81 -11.07 4.48 16.64
C LEU A 81 -10.52 4.17 18.04
N THR A 82 -10.82 2.97 18.56
CA THR A 82 -10.37 2.51 19.87
C THR A 82 -9.29 1.45 19.71
N TRP A 83 -8.19 1.59 20.44
CA TRP A 83 -7.00 0.75 20.28
C TRP A 83 -6.63 0.07 21.60
N THR A 84 -6.33 -1.23 21.53
CA THR A 84 -5.91 -2.02 22.70
C THR A 84 -4.55 -2.64 22.45
N GLU A 85 -3.65 -2.58 23.44
CA GLU A 85 -2.32 -3.19 23.34
C GLU A 85 -2.45 -4.71 23.12
N ASP A 86 -1.69 -5.24 22.17
CA ASP A 86 -1.73 -6.63 21.75
C ASP A 86 -0.32 -7.18 21.61
N ASN A 87 0.04 -8.10 22.51
CA ASN A 87 1.37 -8.70 22.52
C ASN A 87 1.45 -10.01 21.74
N VAL A 88 0.38 -10.41 21.05
CA VAL A 88 0.26 -11.74 20.43
C VAL A 88 1.19 -11.95 19.24
N LEU A 89 1.69 -10.88 18.62
CA LEU A 89 2.62 -10.94 17.50
C LEU A 89 4.10 -10.86 17.93
N THR A 90 4.37 -10.68 19.22
CA THR A 90 5.74 -10.45 19.74
C THR A 90 6.30 -11.75 20.31
N PRO A 91 7.28 -12.40 19.65
CA PRO A 91 7.92 -13.58 20.20
C PRO A 91 8.79 -13.26 21.43
N ASP A 92 8.94 -14.25 22.32
CA ASP A 92 9.71 -14.10 23.57
C ASP A 92 11.15 -13.64 23.34
N GLY A 93 11.53 -12.58 24.07
CA GLY A 93 12.87 -11.97 24.00
C GLY A 93 13.16 -11.24 22.69
N ALA A 94 12.14 -10.90 21.91
CA ALA A 94 12.25 -10.10 20.69
C ALA A 94 11.31 -8.89 20.74
N THR A 95 11.49 -7.97 19.79
CA THR A 95 10.57 -6.84 19.57
C THR A 95 10.17 -6.78 18.12
N VAL A 96 8.91 -6.45 17.82
CA VAL A 96 8.48 -6.22 16.44
C VAL A 96 8.95 -4.83 16.00
N THR A 97 9.71 -4.77 14.90
CA THR A 97 10.20 -3.50 14.35
C THR A 97 9.38 -3.02 13.16
N ASN A 98 8.71 -3.93 12.45
CA ASN A 98 7.87 -3.63 11.30
C ASN A 98 6.72 -4.63 11.18
N LEU A 99 5.53 -4.13 10.90
CA LEU A 99 4.44 -4.92 10.33
C LEU A 99 4.58 -4.84 8.81
N ILE A 100 4.67 -5.99 8.13
CA ILE A 100 4.89 -6.03 6.67
C ILE A 100 3.55 -6.07 5.94
N THR A 101 2.77 -7.13 6.19
CA THR A 101 1.45 -7.37 5.61
C THR A 101 0.74 -8.49 6.39
N SER A 102 -0.48 -8.84 5.99
CA SER A 102 -1.18 -10.02 6.49
C SER A 102 -1.74 -10.86 5.35
N PHE A 103 -1.91 -12.16 5.60
CA PHE A 103 -2.62 -13.09 4.75
C PHE A 103 -3.88 -13.51 5.48
N SER A 104 -5.04 -13.39 4.87
CA SER A 104 -6.31 -13.78 5.45
C SER A 104 -7.06 -14.77 4.56
N ASN A 105 -7.85 -15.65 5.18
CA ASN A 105 -8.82 -16.49 4.48
C ASN A 105 -9.84 -15.68 3.66
N SER A 106 -9.98 -14.37 3.90
CA SER A 106 -10.81 -13.46 3.11
C SER A 106 -10.15 -12.88 1.86
N ASP A 107 -8.84 -13.09 1.64
CA ASP A 107 -8.06 -12.37 0.62
C ASP A 107 -8.11 -13.03 -0.77
N GLY A 108 -9.23 -13.68 -1.09
CA GLY A 108 -9.46 -14.42 -2.33
C GLY A 108 -9.21 -15.92 -2.19
N SER A 109 -8.90 -16.59 -3.30
CA SER A 109 -8.64 -18.03 -3.32
C SER A 109 -7.35 -18.35 -2.55
N ASN A 110 -7.49 -18.93 -1.35
CA ASN A 110 -6.40 -19.29 -0.45
C ASN A 110 -6.21 -20.81 -0.32
N HIS A 111 -5.79 -21.49 -1.37
CA HIS A 111 -5.66 -22.95 -1.38
C HIS A 111 -4.62 -23.50 -0.40
N LYS A 112 -3.63 -22.69 0.00
CA LYS A 112 -2.61 -23.06 0.99
C LYS A 112 -3.05 -22.79 2.45
N ASN A 113 -4.23 -22.22 2.66
CA ASN A 113 -4.75 -21.83 3.98
C ASN A 113 -3.76 -20.99 4.82
N VAL A 114 -3.01 -20.09 4.17
CA VAL A 114 -2.09 -19.19 4.88
C VAL A 114 -2.91 -18.10 5.54
N ASN A 115 -2.83 -17.99 6.88
CA ASN A 115 -3.66 -17.08 7.65
C ASN A 115 -2.87 -16.52 8.84
N GLY A 116 -2.41 -15.26 8.74
CA GLY A 116 -1.55 -14.66 9.75
C GLY A 116 -0.90 -13.35 9.32
N ILE A 117 -0.02 -12.83 10.17
CA ILE A 117 0.63 -11.53 10.00
C ILE A 117 2.14 -11.73 9.82
N ALA A 118 2.69 -11.15 8.75
CA ALA A 118 4.12 -11.09 8.49
C ALA A 118 4.73 -9.82 9.10
N SER A 119 5.88 -9.97 9.75
CA SER A 119 6.57 -8.90 10.46
C SER A 119 8.09 -9.04 10.34
N VAL A 120 8.80 -7.96 10.71
CA VAL A 120 10.23 -8.03 11.06
C VAL A 120 10.34 -7.88 12.56
N ILE A 121 11.11 -8.78 13.17
CA ILE A 121 11.45 -8.74 14.60
C ILE A 121 12.94 -8.48 14.78
N GLU A 122 13.30 -7.84 15.88
CA GLU A 122 14.68 -7.66 16.31
C GLU A 122 14.95 -8.50 17.56
N LYS A 123 16.01 -9.29 17.48
CA LYS A 123 16.52 -10.15 18.55
C LYS A 123 18.04 -10.19 18.45
N ASP A 124 18.74 -10.01 19.57
CA ASP A 124 20.20 -10.01 19.64
C ASP A 124 20.86 -9.03 18.64
N ASN A 125 20.29 -7.82 18.49
CA ASN A 125 20.69 -6.76 17.54
C ASN A 125 20.67 -7.18 16.06
N LYS A 126 19.91 -8.23 15.73
CA LYS A 126 19.71 -8.70 14.35
C LYS A 126 18.21 -8.74 14.04
N LYS A 127 17.89 -8.47 12.78
CA LYS A 127 16.52 -8.49 12.28
C LYS A 127 16.22 -9.80 11.60
N TYR A 128 15.05 -10.36 11.88
CA TYR A 128 14.56 -11.61 11.31
C TYR A 128 13.14 -11.44 10.79
N PHE A 129 12.81 -12.12 9.70
CA PHE A 129 11.41 -12.26 9.30
C PHE A 129 10.67 -13.13 10.32
N SER A 130 9.43 -12.77 10.62
CA SER A 130 8.57 -13.52 11.53
C SER A 130 7.15 -13.56 10.99
N PHE A 131 6.48 -14.68 11.19
CA PHE A 131 5.10 -14.89 10.80
C PHE A 131 4.29 -15.41 11.98
N ALA A 132 3.31 -14.62 12.42
CA ALA A 132 2.35 -15.01 13.44
C ALA A 132 1.13 -15.63 12.75
N GLU A 133 1.02 -16.95 12.80
CA GLU A 133 -0.05 -17.73 12.17
C GLU A 133 -1.24 -17.89 13.12
N GLN A 134 -2.44 -17.54 12.67
CA GLN A 134 -3.67 -17.70 13.43
C GLN A 134 -4.25 -19.10 13.20
N LYS A 135 -4.23 -19.94 14.24
CA LYS A 135 -4.85 -21.27 14.28
C LYS A 135 -6.07 -21.28 15.20
N GLU A 136 -6.80 -22.40 15.17
CA GLU A 136 -7.94 -22.65 16.09
C GLU A 136 -7.50 -22.62 17.56
N THR A 137 -6.29 -23.09 17.87
CA THR A 137 -5.73 -23.14 19.22
C THR A 137 -5.07 -21.83 19.66
N GLY A 138 -5.15 -20.77 18.85
CA GLY A 138 -4.48 -19.48 19.09
C GLY A 138 -3.38 -19.17 18.07
N TRP A 139 -2.52 -18.23 18.41
CA TRP A 139 -1.44 -17.77 17.55
C TRP A 139 -0.19 -18.63 17.69
N ASN A 140 0.46 -18.92 16.57
CA ASN A 140 1.74 -19.63 16.51
C ASN A 140 2.74 -18.79 15.73
N ILE A 141 3.84 -18.39 16.38
CA ILE A 141 4.86 -17.54 15.78
C ILE A 141 6.01 -18.39 15.26
N THR A 142 6.32 -18.22 13.97
CA THR A 142 7.53 -18.77 13.35
C THR A 142 8.49 -17.63 13.03
N THR A 143 9.76 -17.76 13.43
CA THR A 143 10.80 -16.78 13.13
C THR A 143 11.86 -17.43 12.24
N SER A 144 12.26 -16.73 11.17
CA SER A 144 13.31 -17.16 10.26
C SER A 144 14.66 -17.28 10.99
N THR A 145 15.49 -18.21 10.55
CA THR A 145 16.90 -18.31 10.97
C THR A 145 17.81 -17.36 10.20
N GLU A 146 17.35 -16.84 9.07
CA GLU A 146 18.11 -15.93 8.22
C GLU A 146 17.87 -14.47 8.61
N VAL A 147 18.95 -13.70 8.62
CA VAL A 147 18.90 -12.27 8.90
C VAL A 147 18.25 -11.56 7.71
N VAL A 148 17.37 -10.60 8.00
CA VAL A 148 16.76 -9.73 6.97
C VAL A 148 17.87 -9.03 6.18
N PRO A 149 17.92 -9.17 4.84
CA PRO A 149 18.91 -8.50 4.01
C PRO A 149 18.86 -6.97 4.15
N ALA A 150 20.00 -6.30 3.99
CA ALA A 150 20.09 -4.84 4.10
C ALA A 150 19.27 -4.12 3.00
N GLU A 151 19.02 -4.81 1.90
CA GLU A 151 18.24 -4.36 0.75
C GLU A 151 16.72 -4.38 1.00
N PHE A 152 16.25 -5.13 2.01
CA PHE A 152 14.83 -5.20 2.34
C PHE A 152 14.34 -3.84 2.89
N PRO A 153 13.21 -3.31 2.39
CA PRO A 153 12.70 -2.04 2.87
C PRO A 153 12.22 -2.14 4.31
N THR A 154 12.48 -1.12 5.13
CA THR A 154 12.09 -1.10 6.56
C THR A 154 11.38 0.18 6.97
N ASN A 155 11.03 1.06 6.02
CA ASN A 155 10.33 2.30 6.29
C ASN A 155 9.29 2.57 5.20
N ASN A 156 8.12 3.08 5.60
CA ASN A 156 6.99 3.40 4.72
C ASN A 156 6.63 2.21 3.81
N LEU A 157 6.33 1.07 4.44
CA LEU A 157 5.97 -0.14 3.71
C LEU A 157 4.59 -0.02 3.08
N SER A 158 4.51 -0.38 1.79
CA SER A 158 3.28 -0.64 1.08
C SER A 158 3.30 -2.08 0.63
N ALA A 159 2.24 -2.80 0.96
CA ALA A 159 2.09 -4.19 0.60
C ALA A 159 0.70 -4.46 0.05
N ASP A 160 0.60 -5.54 -0.73
CA ASP A 160 -0.66 -6.08 -1.20
C ASP A 160 -0.60 -7.61 -1.19
N VAL A 161 -1.76 -8.25 -1.09
CA VAL A 161 -1.91 -9.71 -1.16
C VAL A 161 -2.89 -10.06 -2.25
N TYR A 162 -2.48 -10.99 -3.12
CA TYR A 162 -3.28 -11.41 -4.26
C TYR A 162 -3.24 -12.93 -4.42
N ALA A 163 -4.31 -13.48 -4.98
CA ALA A 163 -4.35 -14.88 -5.41
C ALA A 163 -3.84 -15.00 -6.85
N THR A 164 -2.99 -15.98 -7.11
CA THR A 164 -2.66 -16.42 -8.47
C THR A 164 -3.87 -17.11 -9.13
N GLU A 165 -3.81 -17.33 -10.44
CA GLU A 165 -4.82 -18.15 -11.15
C GLU A 165 -4.98 -19.56 -10.54
N SER A 166 -3.90 -20.11 -9.97
CA SER A 166 -3.91 -21.39 -9.27
C SER A 166 -4.47 -21.33 -7.83
N GLY A 167 -4.91 -20.16 -7.37
CA GLY A 167 -5.45 -19.92 -6.03
C GLY A 167 -4.41 -19.98 -4.91
N THR A 168 -3.16 -19.66 -5.20
CA THR A 168 -2.12 -19.47 -4.18
C THR A 168 -2.03 -17.99 -3.81
N LEU A 169 -2.19 -17.66 -2.53
CA LEU A 169 -1.93 -16.30 -2.05
C LEU A 169 -0.45 -15.97 -2.14
N ASN A 170 -0.16 -14.76 -2.59
CA ASN A 170 1.15 -14.16 -2.68
C ASN A 170 1.08 -12.76 -2.09
N ALA A 171 2.09 -12.39 -1.32
CA ALA A 171 2.30 -11.04 -0.86
C ALA A 171 3.40 -10.36 -1.65
N ILE A 172 3.23 -9.06 -1.87
CA ILE A 172 4.26 -8.16 -2.39
C ILE A 172 4.44 -7.00 -1.43
N VAL A 173 5.66 -6.51 -1.29
CA VAL A 173 5.98 -5.33 -0.49
C VAL A 173 7.04 -4.46 -1.16
N VAL A 174 6.85 -3.15 -1.04
CA VAL A 174 7.83 -2.11 -1.38
C VAL A 174 7.94 -1.13 -0.22
N GLY A 175 9.02 -0.36 -0.19
CA GLY A 175 9.18 0.74 0.75
C GLY A 175 10.51 1.43 0.56
N ASN A 176 10.86 2.31 1.49
CA ASN A 176 12.18 2.93 1.52
C ASN A 176 13.19 2.00 2.19
N THR A 177 14.26 1.70 1.47
CA THR A 177 15.45 1.06 2.04
C THR A 177 16.31 2.12 2.76
N GLN A 178 16.93 1.73 3.87
CA GLN A 178 17.83 2.60 4.64
C GLN A 178 19.25 2.03 4.67
N GLY A 179 20.26 2.90 4.65
CA GLY A 179 21.66 2.50 4.85
C GLY A 179 22.34 1.85 3.64
N LEU A 180 21.70 1.79 2.48
CA LEU A 180 22.35 1.35 1.25
C LEU A 180 23.24 2.45 0.66
N ASP A 181 24.35 2.03 0.03
CA ASP A 181 25.15 2.91 -0.82
C ASP A 181 24.28 3.41 -2.00
N SER A 182 24.21 4.73 -2.18
CA SER A 182 23.55 5.39 -3.31
C SER A 182 23.97 4.85 -4.70
N LYS A 183 25.16 4.26 -4.83
CA LYS A 183 25.61 3.61 -6.07
C LYS A 183 24.90 2.29 -6.34
N LYS A 184 24.44 1.59 -5.30
CA LYS A 184 23.68 0.35 -5.36
C LYS A 184 22.17 0.60 -5.37
N ASP A 185 21.72 1.64 -4.69
CA ASP A 185 20.30 1.99 -4.57
C ASP A 185 19.77 2.76 -5.79
N LYS A 186 19.66 2.06 -6.93
CA LYS A 186 19.37 2.65 -8.26
C LYS A 186 17.93 2.44 -8.73
N ALA A 187 17.18 1.55 -8.08
CA ALA A 187 15.85 1.11 -8.51
C ALA A 187 14.96 0.85 -7.29
N THR A 188 13.64 0.84 -7.52
CA THR A 188 12.69 0.33 -6.52
C THR A 188 12.58 -1.18 -6.71
N VAL A 189 12.90 -1.96 -5.67
CA VAL A 189 12.82 -3.42 -5.70
C VAL A 189 11.56 -3.86 -4.95
N VAL A 190 10.75 -4.69 -5.60
CA VAL A 190 9.61 -5.35 -4.95
C VAL A 190 10.10 -6.63 -4.30
N TRP A 191 9.66 -6.91 -3.08
CA TRP A 191 9.89 -8.19 -2.42
C TRP A 191 8.60 -9.00 -2.44
N ALA A 192 8.69 -10.28 -2.76
CA ALA A 192 7.55 -11.18 -2.84
C ALA A 192 7.67 -12.35 -1.85
N SER A 193 6.52 -12.86 -1.40
CA SER A 193 6.44 -14.01 -0.50
C SER A 193 5.18 -14.83 -0.76
N GLU A 194 5.29 -16.16 -0.71
CA GLU A 194 4.14 -17.08 -0.83
C GLU A 194 3.52 -17.44 0.54
N ASP A 195 4.19 -17.13 1.64
CA ASP A 195 3.83 -17.61 2.98
C ASP A 195 4.06 -16.60 4.12
N GLY A 196 4.61 -15.43 3.81
CA GLY A 196 4.97 -14.39 4.79
C GLY A 196 6.21 -14.68 5.63
N LYS A 197 6.84 -15.86 5.46
CA LYS A 197 7.99 -16.33 6.27
C LYS A 197 9.32 -16.07 5.57
N ALA A 198 9.35 -16.21 4.25
CA ALA A 198 10.51 -15.92 3.41
C ALA A 198 10.15 -14.88 2.34
N TRP A 199 11.07 -13.96 2.10
CA TRP A 199 10.88 -12.86 1.14
C TRP A 199 12.00 -12.85 0.11
N ILE A 200 11.65 -12.78 -1.16
CA ILE A 200 12.58 -12.82 -2.29
C ILE A 200 12.52 -11.49 -3.04
N PRO A 201 13.67 -10.87 -3.39
CA PRO A 201 13.67 -9.66 -4.20
C PRO A 201 13.32 -9.99 -5.66
N MET A 202 12.39 -9.24 -6.22
CA MET A 202 11.96 -9.33 -7.61
C MET A 202 12.78 -8.37 -8.47
N GLU A 203 13.99 -8.80 -8.81
CA GLU A 203 14.91 -8.03 -9.63
C GLU A 203 15.59 -8.89 -10.70
N ILE A 204 15.95 -8.26 -11.81
CA ILE A 204 16.71 -8.87 -12.90
C ILE A 204 17.84 -7.93 -13.33
N PRO A 205 18.95 -8.45 -13.87
CA PRO A 205 19.99 -7.62 -14.50
C PRO A 205 19.46 -7.00 -15.80
N SER A 206 18.68 -5.93 -15.68
CA SER A 206 18.00 -5.28 -16.80
C SER A 206 17.96 -3.76 -16.68
N ASN A 207 17.81 -3.07 -17.81
CA ASN A 207 17.58 -1.63 -17.85
C ASN A 207 16.10 -1.26 -17.67
N ASN A 208 15.22 -2.24 -17.50
CA ASN A 208 13.76 -2.04 -17.41
C ASN A 208 13.25 -2.20 -15.96
N ASN A 209 14.12 -1.99 -14.97
CA ASN A 209 13.74 -2.03 -13.56
C ASN A 209 12.80 -0.88 -13.22
N CYS A 210 12.03 -1.02 -12.13
CA CYS A 210 11.22 0.08 -11.63
C CYS A 210 12.16 1.24 -11.25
N PRO A 211 11.91 2.48 -11.68
CA PRO A 211 12.74 3.62 -11.28
C PRO A 211 12.87 3.71 -9.76
N LYS A 212 13.96 4.30 -9.26
CA LYS A 212 14.08 4.57 -7.83
C LYS A 212 13.03 5.58 -7.42
N LEU A 213 12.16 5.17 -6.50
CA LEU A 213 11.08 5.98 -5.96
C LEU A 213 11.31 6.21 -4.46
N VAL A 214 10.80 7.33 -3.97
CA VAL A 214 10.71 7.66 -2.54
C VAL A 214 9.26 7.55 -2.11
N ASP A 215 9.05 6.89 -0.96
CA ASP A 215 7.74 6.54 -0.39
C ASP A 215 6.85 5.74 -1.36
N PRO A 216 7.36 4.66 -1.98
CA PRO A 216 6.60 3.93 -2.99
C PRO A 216 5.35 3.27 -2.41
N SER A 217 4.31 3.19 -3.23
CA SER A 217 3.09 2.41 -2.98
C SER A 217 2.87 1.39 -4.09
N ILE A 218 2.39 0.20 -3.76
CA ILE A 218 2.16 -0.91 -4.70
C ILE A 218 0.77 -1.53 -4.51
N ILE A 219 0.16 -1.94 -5.62
CA ILE A 219 -1.07 -2.75 -5.67
C ILE A 219 -0.98 -3.79 -6.80
N HIS A 220 -1.65 -4.93 -6.61
CA HIS A 220 -2.04 -5.85 -7.67
C HIS A 220 -3.47 -5.53 -8.12
N TYR A 221 -3.66 -5.33 -9.42
CA TYR A 221 -4.93 -4.87 -9.97
C TYR A 221 -5.09 -5.32 -11.42
N ASN A 222 -6.20 -6.01 -11.76
CA ASN A 222 -6.49 -6.47 -13.13
C ASN A 222 -5.29 -7.18 -13.80
N ASP A 223 -4.77 -8.23 -13.15
CA ASP A 223 -3.71 -9.11 -13.66
C ASP A 223 -2.35 -8.42 -13.90
N ALA A 224 -2.15 -7.25 -13.27
CA ALA A 224 -0.90 -6.51 -13.32
C ALA A 224 -0.61 -5.84 -11.98
N PHE A 225 0.65 -5.47 -11.79
CA PHE A 225 1.15 -4.74 -10.65
C PHE A 225 1.31 -3.28 -11.02
N TYR A 226 0.96 -2.39 -10.11
CA TYR A 226 1.11 -0.95 -10.27
C TYR A 226 1.85 -0.37 -9.08
N ILE A 227 2.90 0.39 -9.36
CA ILE A 227 3.68 1.13 -8.37
C ILE A 227 3.56 2.62 -8.67
N CYS A 228 3.44 3.44 -7.63
CA CYS A 228 3.66 4.87 -7.73
C CYS A 228 4.56 5.36 -6.59
N GLY A 229 5.12 6.54 -6.75
CA GLY A 229 6.28 6.97 -6.00
C GLY A 229 6.63 8.44 -6.25
N LYS A 230 7.45 9.05 -5.38
CA LYS A 230 8.10 10.33 -5.68
C LYS A 230 9.39 10.04 -6.43
N GLU A 231 9.58 10.73 -7.55
CA GLU A 231 10.86 10.76 -8.24
C GLU A 231 11.74 11.90 -7.67
N THR A 232 13.06 11.71 -7.73
CA THR A 232 14.04 12.65 -7.16
C THR A 232 14.92 13.33 -8.20
N LYS A 233 14.79 12.95 -9.49
CA LYS A 233 15.58 13.53 -10.57
C LYS A 233 15.15 14.99 -10.80
N ASP A 234 16.10 15.87 -11.13
CA ASP A 234 15.82 17.31 -11.23
C ASP A 234 14.81 17.67 -12.32
N ASP A 235 14.75 16.90 -13.40
CA ASP A 235 13.76 17.03 -14.48
C ASP A 235 12.38 16.44 -14.13
N ALA A 236 12.29 15.67 -13.03
CA ALA A 236 11.09 14.96 -12.60
C ALA A 236 11.08 14.78 -11.06
N LYS A 237 10.58 15.79 -10.33
CA LYS A 237 10.45 15.76 -8.86
C LYS A 237 9.02 15.51 -8.38
N GLY A 238 8.89 14.73 -7.32
CA GLY A 238 7.60 14.37 -6.74
C GLY A 238 6.88 13.28 -7.53
N PHE A 239 5.57 13.10 -7.30
CA PHE A 239 4.79 12.08 -8.00
C PHE A 239 4.71 12.38 -9.50
N GLN A 240 5.05 11.42 -10.36
CA GLN A 240 5.00 11.62 -11.82
C GLN A 240 3.87 10.85 -12.48
N LYS A 241 3.87 9.54 -12.27
CA LYS A 241 2.98 8.58 -12.93
C LYS A 241 2.99 7.27 -12.13
N PHE A 242 2.11 6.36 -12.52
CA PHE A 242 2.24 4.96 -12.15
C PHE A 242 3.22 4.25 -13.09
N TYR A 243 3.88 3.23 -12.57
CA TYR A 243 4.64 2.25 -13.31
C TYR A 243 3.90 0.92 -13.21
N THR A 244 3.83 0.17 -14.31
CA THR A 244 3.14 -1.13 -14.34
C THR A 244 4.07 -2.25 -14.75
N SER A 245 3.83 -3.43 -14.18
CA SER A 245 4.49 -4.68 -14.55
C SER A 245 3.49 -5.82 -14.53
N PRO A 246 3.45 -6.72 -15.52
CA PRO A 246 2.67 -7.95 -15.43
C PRO A 246 3.35 -9.02 -14.54
N THR A 247 4.65 -8.91 -14.28
CA THR A 247 5.45 -9.99 -13.66
C THR A 247 6.36 -9.54 -12.52
N LEU A 248 6.28 -8.27 -12.10
CA LEU A 248 7.17 -7.60 -11.12
C LEU A 248 8.62 -7.37 -11.59
N LEU A 249 9.06 -7.99 -12.68
CA LEU A 249 10.46 -7.94 -13.13
C LEU A 249 10.75 -6.79 -14.12
N VAL A 250 9.79 -6.44 -14.96
CA VAL A 250 9.95 -5.45 -16.04
C VAL A 250 8.88 -4.38 -15.88
N TRP A 251 9.29 -3.13 -15.77
CA TRP A 251 8.41 -2.00 -15.47
C TRP A 251 8.31 -1.03 -16.64
N LYS A 252 7.09 -0.51 -16.85
CA LYS A 252 6.80 0.51 -17.87
C LYS A 252 6.02 1.65 -17.25
N GLY A 253 6.36 2.88 -17.63
CA GLY A 253 5.60 4.05 -17.24
C GLY A 253 4.19 4.00 -17.85
N VAL A 254 3.18 4.31 -17.04
CA VAL A 254 1.80 4.40 -17.48
C VAL A 254 1.53 5.83 -17.95
N ASP A 255 1.56 6.02 -19.27
CA ASP A 255 1.39 7.34 -19.90
C ASP A 255 -0.05 7.62 -20.37
N ARG A 256 -0.93 6.60 -20.37
CA ARG A 256 -2.35 6.66 -20.78
C ARG A 256 -3.19 5.70 -19.94
N MET A 257 -4.53 5.82 -19.98
CA MET A 257 -5.52 4.90 -19.39
C MET A 257 -5.69 4.91 -17.86
N PHE A 258 -4.76 5.48 -17.10
CA PHE A 258 -5.08 5.99 -15.77
C PHE A 258 -5.59 7.42 -15.94
N MET A 259 -6.85 7.68 -15.59
CA MET A 259 -7.27 9.04 -15.28
C MET A 259 -6.67 9.43 -13.92
N LEU A 260 -5.34 9.59 -13.87
CA LEU A 260 -4.67 10.18 -12.73
C LEU A 260 -5.32 11.53 -12.49
N PRO A 261 -5.52 11.93 -11.22
CA PRO A 261 -6.22 13.16 -10.95
C PRO A 261 -5.57 14.30 -11.74
N GLY A 262 -6.42 15.11 -12.35
CA GLY A 262 -6.07 16.28 -13.13
C GLY A 262 -5.23 16.11 -14.39
N ILE A 263 -5.01 14.89 -14.91
CA ILE A 263 -4.54 14.71 -16.29
C ILE A 263 -5.77 14.64 -17.19
N LEU A 264 -6.21 15.81 -17.65
CA LEU A 264 -7.21 15.87 -18.70
C LEU A 264 -6.54 15.55 -20.05
N PRO A 265 -7.21 14.81 -20.95
CA PRO A 265 -6.66 14.54 -22.28
C PRO A 265 -6.37 15.86 -22.99
N PRO A 266 -5.30 15.93 -23.80
CA PRO A 266 -5.01 17.14 -24.57
C PRO A 266 -6.21 17.51 -25.44
N VAL A 267 -6.66 18.74 -25.33
CA VAL A 267 -7.77 19.28 -26.10
C VAL A 267 -7.18 19.99 -27.32
N LYS A 268 -7.62 19.58 -28.51
CA LYS A 268 -7.29 20.29 -29.74
C LYS A 268 -8.28 21.42 -29.92
N LEU A 269 -7.82 22.66 -29.77
CA LEU A 269 -8.62 23.85 -29.98
C LEU A 269 -8.76 24.16 -31.48
N GLU A 270 -9.71 25.03 -31.83
CA GLU A 270 -9.77 25.61 -33.18
C GLU A 270 -8.42 26.24 -33.55
N GLY A 271 -7.98 26.01 -34.80
CA GLY A 271 -6.65 26.41 -35.27
C GLY A 271 -5.52 25.40 -35.01
N GLY A 272 -5.81 24.23 -34.43
CA GLY A 272 -4.86 23.12 -34.33
C GLY A 272 -3.91 23.18 -33.12
N VAL A 273 -4.12 24.14 -32.22
CA VAL A 273 -3.38 24.25 -30.95
C VAL A 273 -3.77 23.09 -30.03
N ILE A 274 -2.77 22.38 -29.48
CA ILE A 274 -2.98 21.33 -28.49
C ILE A 274 -2.79 21.94 -27.09
N GLN A 275 -3.87 21.99 -26.31
CA GLN A 275 -3.86 22.43 -24.93
C GLN A 275 -3.84 21.22 -23.98
N TYR A 276 -2.98 21.24 -22.97
CA TYR A 276 -2.94 20.24 -21.90
C TYR A 276 -3.62 20.83 -20.67
N PRO A 277 -4.89 20.50 -20.37
CA PRO A 277 -5.60 21.15 -19.29
C PRO A 277 -5.01 20.72 -17.95
N TYR A 278 -4.75 21.70 -17.08
CA TYR A 278 -4.29 21.48 -15.71
C TYR A 278 -5.51 21.34 -14.80
N SER A 279 -5.49 20.37 -13.88
CA SER A 279 -6.40 20.40 -12.74
C SER A 279 -5.61 20.45 -11.45
N GLU A 280 -6.04 21.35 -10.57
CA GLU A 280 -5.46 21.58 -9.23
C GLU A 280 -5.49 20.33 -8.35
N PHE A 281 -6.34 19.36 -8.69
CA PHE A 281 -6.44 18.07 -8.00
C PHE A 281 -5.33 17.10 -8.41
N SER A 282 -4.50 17.40 -9.42
CA SER A 282 -3.46 16.48 -9.91
C SER A 282 -2.39 16.17 -8.90
N PHE A 283 -1.95 14.91 -8.79
CA PHE A 283 -0.76 14.55 -8.02
C PHE A 283 0.55 14.82 -8.77
N LYS A 284 0.49 15.04 -10.09
CA LYS A 284 1.69 15.19 -10.91
C LYS A 284 2.55 16.38 -10.48
N GLY A 285 3.84 16.15 -10.28
CA GLY A 285 4.82 17.13 -9.81
C GLY A 285 4.70 17.52 -8.33
N LYS A 286 3.77 16.91 -7.58
CA LYS A 286 3.59 17.23 -6.15
C LYS A 286 4.51 16.38 -5.29
N GLU A 287 5.17 17.01 -4.33
CA GLU A 287 5.99 16.36 -3.29
C GLU A 287 5.18 15.97 -2.04
N ALA A 288 3.86 15.83 -2.19
CA ALA A 288 3.00 15.42 -1.09
C ALA A 288 3.17 13.91 -0.81
N ASN A 289 2.94 13.53 0.45
CA ASN A 289 2.75 12.12 0.79
C ASN A 289 1.41 11.65 0.19
N TYR A 290 1.38 10.41 -0.25
CA TYR A 290 0.18 9.76 -0.75
C TYR A 290 0.05 8.37 -0.15
N THR A 291 -1.18 7.87 -0.17
CA THR A 291 -1.53 6.54 0.28
C THR A 291 -2.66 6.03 -0.60
N MET A 292 -2.73 4.71 -0.78
CA MET A 292 -3.59 4.06 -1.75
C MET A 292 -4.16 2.76 -1.19
N VAL A 293 -5.40 2.46 -1.55
CA VAL A 293 -6.06 1.16 -1.32
C VAL A 293 -6.94 0.80 -2.51
N VAL A 294 -7.18 -0.49 -2.69
CA VAL A 294 -8.21 -1.01 -3.61
C VAL A 294 -9.40 -1.45 -2.78
N ASP A 295 -10.60 -0.98 -3.12
CA ASP A 295 -11.83 -1.40 -2.45
C ASP A 295 -12.39 -2.71 -3.01
N ARG A 296 -13.38 -3.28 -2.31
CA ARG A 296 -14.06 -4.53 -2.72
C ARG A 296 -14.76 -4.47 -4.09
N ASN A 297 -15.00 -3.28 -4.63
CA ASN A 297 -15.62 -3.06 -5.93
C ASN A 297 -14.56 -2.78 -7.02
N HIS A 298 -13.29 -3.06 -6.73
CA HIS A 298 -12.16 -2.80 -7.61
C HIS A 298 -11.99 -1.32 -7.99
N TYR A 299 -12.35 -0.38 -7.12
CA TYR A 299 -11.91 1.02 -7.26
C TYR A 299 -10.61 1.24 -6.49
N ILE A 300 -9.68 1.92 -7.13
CA ILE A 300 -8.46 2.42 -6.51
C ILE A 300 -8.81 3.77 -5.88
N TRP A 301 -8.53 3.88 -4.58
CA TRP A 301 -8.62 5.12 -3.82
C TRP A 301 -7.22 5.61 -3.52
N MET A 302 -7.00 6.90 -3.72
CA MET A 302 -5.73 7.55 -3.44
C MET A 302 -6.01 8.89 -2.75
N VAL A 303 -5.32 9.12 -1.64
CA VAL A 303 -5.31 10.40 -0.94
C VAL A 303 -3.90 10.94 -0.99
N GLY A 304 -3.75 12.22 -1.30
CA GLY A 304 -2.48 12.94 -1.19
C GLY A 304 -2.70 14.29 -0.52
N GLY A 305 -1.61 14.97 -0.15
CA GLY A 305 -1.71 16.30 0.45
C GLY A 305 -1.84 16.28 1.97
N GLN A 306 -2.74 17.09 2.51
CA GLN A 306 -3.02 17.22 3.95
C GLN A 306 -4.47 16.84 4.23
N GLY A 307 -4.68 15.73 4.96
CA GLY A 307 -6.01 15.23 5.26
C GLY A 307 -6.78 14.84 4.00
N ILE A 308 -8.02 15.31 3.88
CA ILE A 308 -8.95 14.97 2.79
C ILE A 308 -8.95 16.01 1.65
N ASP A 309 -7.90 16.83 1.53
CA ASP A 309 -7.85 17.93 0.56
C ASP A 309 -7.71 17.46 -0.90
N LYS A 310 -7.12 16.28 -1.13
CA LYS A 310 -6.95 15.71 -2.47
C LYS A 310 -7.27 14.22 -2.45
N ILE A 311 -8.53 13.92 -2.69
CA ILE A 311 -9.04 12.55 -2.80
C ILE A 311 -9.28 12.22 -4.26
N TRP A 312 -8.80 11.05 -4.66
CA TRP A 312 -9.05 10.48 -5.95
C TRP A 312 -9.62 9.06 -5.78
N ARG A 313 -10.62 8.77 -6.59
CA ARG A 313 -11.21 7.44 -6.76
C ARG A 313 -11.28 7.16 -8.25
N GLY A 314 -10.77 6.02 -8.67
CA GLY A 314 -10.81 5.63 -10.07
C GLY A 314 -10.59 4.15 -10.28
N ARG A 315 -10.53 3.74 -11.54
CA ARG A 315 -10.24 2.37 -11.96
C ARG A 315 -9.49 2.42 -13.28
N VAL A 316 -8.73 1.37 -13.58
CA VAL A 316 -8.07 1.25 -14.88
C VAL A 316 -9.13 0.96 -15.93
N ASN A 317 -9.32 1.86 -16.89
CA ASN A 317 -10.26 1.65 -17.99
C ASN A 317 -9.74 0.51 -18.88
N LYS A 318 -10.40 -0.65 -18.87
CA LYS A 318 -10.39 -1.55 -20.02
C LYS A 318 -11.33 -0.91 -21.06
N LEU A 319 -10.85 -0.63 -22.27
CA LEU A 319 -11.71 -0.28 -23.40
C LEU A 319 -12.64 -1.48 -23.68
N GLY A 320 -13.75 -1.56 -22.97
CA GLY A 320 -14.89 -2.40 -23.30
C GLY A 320 -15.96 -1.48 -23.84
N PHE A 321 -16.21 -1.50 -25.13
CA PHE A 321 -17.35 -0.81 -25.70
C PHE A 321 -18.62 -1.42 -25.10
N LEU A 322 -19.41 -0.62 -24.38
CA LEU A 322 -20.83 -0.91 -24.23
C LEU A 322 -21.44 -0.64 -25.60
N ILE A 323 -21.70 -1.69 -26.37
CA ILE A 323 -22.65 -1.61 -27.47
C ILE A 323 -24.01 -1.48 -26.78
N GLN A 324 -24.62 -0.31 -26.91
CA GLN A 324 -25.97 -0.02 -26.46
C GLN A 324 -26.98 -0.49 -27.51
#